data_AF-A0A2P7YH32-F1
#
_entry.id   AF-A0A2P7YH32-F1
#
_cell.length_a   1.000
_cell.length_b   1.000
_cell.length_c   1.000
_cell.angle_alpha   90.00
_cell.angle_beta   90.00
_cell.angle_gamma   90.00
#
_symmetry.space_group_name_H-M   'P 1'
#
loop_
_entity.id
_entity.type
_entity.pdbx_description
1 polymer ?
#
loop_
_entity_poly.entity_id
_entity_poly.type
_entity_poly.pdbx_seq_one_letter_code
_entity_poly.pdbx_strand_id
1 'polypeptide(L)'
;MLGLKVAKPLAKPRVNVKSAERSFGSLAKSFSSRWKVEGSHCITNFPQKTAFAEYVRKHQYPKRLKLACFDLDGTLVNTKSGSKFARGPGDWCWFENAKAKVTEEIEKGTIFVIFTNQGGVIATQGEPSKSYTNLKERINQVVASLGPILDNALVVAAPKRPKGKQKVISSEEKHNNMRKPAIGMWERVEEYLQNVFEECSIDKEKSFYVGDAAGRELDFLDSDKAFAEAVGIPFYTPEEFFK
;
A
#
# COMPACT_ATOMS: atom_id res chain seq x y z
N MET A 1 -19.41 74.91 1.11
CA MET A 1 -18.47 73.83 1.46
C MET A 1 -19.26 72.66 2.03
N LEU A 2 -19.58 71.66 1.20
CA LEU A 2 -20.15 70.39 1.64
C LEU A 2 -19.06 69.31 1.47
N GLY A 3 -18.53 68.82 2.58
CA GLY A 3 -17.48 67.81 2.60
C GLY A 3 -18.04 66.40 2.36
N LEU A 4 -17.68 65.82 1.21
CA LEU A 4 -17.89 64.41 0.88
C LEU A 4 -17.09 63.53 1.87
N LYS A 5 -17.79 62.73 2.69
CA LYS A 5 -17.18 61.62 3.45
C LYS A 5 -17.09 60.39 2.55
N VAL A 6 -15.87 60.02 2.18
CA VAL A 6 -15.55 58.79 1.45
C VAL A 6 -15.66 57.60 2.43
N ALA A 7 -16.52 56.62 2.12
CA ALA A 7 -16.65 55.38 2.89
C ALA A 7 -15.41 54.49 2.71
N LYS A 8 -14.87 53.95 3.81
CA LYS A 8 -13.79 52.96 3.77
C LYS A 8 -14.32 51.60 3.26
N PRO A 9 -13.53 50.84 2.49
CA PRO A 9 -13.97 49.55 1.99
C PRO A 9 -14.06 48.52 3.11
N LEU A 10 -15.14 47.74 3.11
CA LEU A 10 -15.33 46.57 3.97
C LEU A 10 -14.22 45.53 3.72
N ALA A 11 -13.52 45.15 4.79
CA ALA A 11 -12.51 44.10 4.73
C ALA A 11 -13.14 42.76 4.35
N LYS A 12 -12.63 42.11 3.29
CA LYS A 12 -13.02 40.74 2.95
C LYS A 12 -12.58 39.79 4.08
N PRO A 13 -13.42 38.82 4.49
CA PRO A 13 -13.03 37.87 5.53
C PRO A 13 -11.82 37.06 5.06
N ARG A 14 -10.73 37.12 5.83
CA ARG A 14 -9.57 36.24 5.66
C ARG A 14 -10.02 34.81 6.02
N VAL A 15 -10.21 33.97 5.01
CA VAL A 15 -10.36 32.53 5.22
C VAL A 15 -9.00 32.01 5.69
N ASN A 16 -8.92 31.67 6.98
CA ASN A 16 -7.71 31.09 7.56
C ASN A 16 -7.63 29.61 7.16
N VAL A 17 -6.98 29.33 6.03
CA VAL A 17 -6.85 27.97 5.46
C VAL A 17 -6.18 26.98 6.44
N LYS A 18 -5.47 27.47 7.47
CA LYS A 18 -4.79 26.64 8.48
C LYS A 18 -5.72 26.01 9.53
N SER A 19 -6.97 26.44 9.66
CA SER A 19 -7.88 25.86 10.68
C SER A 19 -8.70 24.67 10.18
N ALA A 20 -8.74 24.40 8.87
CA ALA A 20 -9.51 23.30 8.30
C ALA A 20 -8.77 21.94 8.33
N GLU A 21 -7.45 21.92 8.56
CA GLU A 21 -6.66 20.69 8.58
C GLU A 21 -6.62 20.01 9.95
N ARG A 22 -7.10 20.67 11.02
CA ARG A 22 -6.94 20.17 12.40
C ARG A 22 -8.15 19.43 13.00
N SER A 23 -9.26 19.25 12.28
CA SER A 23 -10.44 18.56 12.84
C SER A 23 -10.79 17.19 12.24
N PHE A 24 -9.95 16.60 11.39
CA PHE A 24 -10.16 15.23 10.87
C PHE A 24 -9.28 14.16 11.53
N GLY A 25 -8.40 14.55 12.46
CA GLY A 25 -7.38 13.67 13.07
C GLY A 25 -7.86 12.65 14.10
N SER A 26 -9.14 12.26 14.13
CA SER A 26 -9.70 11.43 15.21
C SER A 26 -10.30 10.09 14.77
N LEU A 27 -10.50 9.84 13.47
CA LEU A 27 -11.19 8.61 13.00
C LEU A 27 -10.39 7.75 12.02
N ALA A 28 -9.23 8.20 11.54
CA ALA A 28 -8.30 7.35 10.82
C ALA A 28 -7.13 7.00 11.76
N LYS A 29 -7.03 5.74 12.20
CA LYS A 29 -5.78 5.27 12.81
C LYS A 29 -4.65 5.49 11.79
N SER A 30 -3.58 6.18 12.20
CA SER A 30 -2.43 6.50 11.34
C SER A 30 -1.88 5.25 10.65
N PHE A 31 -1.30 5.37 9.46
CA PHE A 31 -0.77 4.22 8.68
C PHE A 31 0.06 3.26 9.55
N SER A 32 0.92 3.81 10.42
CA SER A 32 1.81 3.04 11.29
C SER A 32 1.12 2.16 12.36
N SER A 33 -0.15 2.44 12.69
CA SER A 33 -0.85 1.84 13.84
C SER A 33 -1.91 0.79 13.48
N ARG A 34 -2.18 0.58 12.19
CA ARG A 34 -3.30 -0.24 11.69
C ARG A 34 -2.90 -1.62 11.13
N TRP A 35 -1.68 -2.07 11.42
CA TRP A 35 -1.20 -3.40 11.04
C TRP A 35 -1.97 -4.51 11.76
N LYS A 36 -2.34 -5.56 11.01
CA LYS A 36 -3.03 -6.75 11.52
C LYS A 36 -2.37 -8.01 11.01
N VAL A 37 -2.45 -9.07 11.82
CA VAL A 37 -2.05 -10.43 11.47
C VAL A 37 -3.26 -11.34 11.55
N GLU A 38 -3.57 -12.03 10.46
CA GLU A 38 -4.64 -13.01 10.39
C GLU A 38 -4.04 -14.42 10.49
N GLY A 39 -4.33 -15.10 11.60
CA GLY A 39 -3.70 -16.37 11.96
C GLY A 39 -2.17 -16.25 12.01
N SER A 40 -1.49 -16.90 11.06
CA SER A 40 -0.04 -16.75 10.81
C SER A 40 0.31 -16.52 9.33
N HIS A 41 -0.69 -16.48 8.44
CA HIS A 41 -0.50 -16.59 6.98
C HIS A 41 -0.66 -15.27 6.23
N CYS A 42 -1.21 -14.24 6.87
CA CYS A 42 -1.51 -12.97 6.22
C CYS A 42 -1.23 -11.79 7.16
N ILE A 43 -0.51 -10.79 6.64
CA ILE A 43 -0.30 -9.50 7.28
C ILE A 43 -0.98 -8.45 6.42
N THR A 44 -1.80 -7.59 7.01
CA THR A 44 -2.46 -6.49 6.30
C THR A 44 -2.21 -5.15 6.97
N ASN A 45 -2.17 -4.10 6.16
CA ASN A 45 -2.31 -2.72 6.61
C ASN A 45 -3.37 -2.04 5.75
N PHE A 46 -4.62 -2.06 6.22
CA PHE A 46 -5.77 -1.47 5.53
C PHE A 46 -6.38 -0.34 6.37
N PRO A 47 -6.87 0.74 5.74
CA PRO A 47 -7.56 1.82 6.45
C PRO A 47 -8.85 1.34 7.13
N GLN A 48 -9.34 2.12 8.07
CA GLN A 48 -10.72 1.95 8.53
C GLN A 48 -11.67 2.17 7.34
N LYS A 49 -12.66 1.29 7.19
CA LYS A 49 -13.57 1.26 6.04
C LYS A 49 -14.23 2.63 5.78
N THR A 50 -14.81 3.25 6.81
CA THR A 50 -15.48 4.56 6.69
C THR A 50 -14.51 5.68 6.29
N ALA A 51 -13.31 5.72 6.90
CA ALA A 51 -12.29 6.70 6.56
C ALA A 51 -11.78 6.53 5.12
N PHE A 52 -11.65 5.28 4.63
CA PHE A 52 -11.27 5.02 3.25
C PHE A 52 -12.35 5.44 2.25
N ALA A 53 -13.62 5.13 2.54
CA ALA A 53 -14.75 5.56 1.72
C ALA A 53 -14.81 7.09 1.61
N GLU A 54 -14.62 7.80 2.72
CA GLU A 54 -14.56 9.27 2.74
C GLU A 54 -13.39 9.81 1.92
N TYR A 55 -12.20 9.20 2.03
CA TYR A 55 -11.03 9.57 1.24
C TYR A 55 -11.29 9.42 -0.26
N VAL A 56 -11.79 8.26 -0.70
CA VAL A 56 -12.09 7.96 -2.10
C VAL A 56 -13.15 8.93 -2.65
N ARG A 57 -14.20 9.21 -1.87
CA ARG A 57 -15.23 10.20 -2.24
C ARG A 57 -14.66 11.63 -2.35
N LYS A 58 -13.86 12.06 -1.38
CA LYS A 58 -13.27 13.42 -1.35
C LYS A 58 -12.36 13.68 -2.55
N HIS A 59 -11.63 12.67 -2.99
CA HIS A 59 -10.71 12.75 -4.14
C HIS A 59 -11.37 12.36 -5.46
N GLN A 60 -12.70 12.16 -5.49
CA GLN A 60 -13.49 11.90 -6.69
C GLN A 60 -12.97 10.72 -7.52
N TYR A 61 -12.55 9.65 -6.84
CA TYR A 61 -12.14 8.43 -7.51
C TYR A 61 -13.30 7.87 -8.35
N PRO A 62 -13.01 7.22 -9.49
CA PRO A 62 -14.04 6.62 -10.33
C PRO A 62 -14.82 5.51 -9.60
N LYS A 63 -16.08 5.28 -10.00
CA LYS A 63 -16.89 4.17 -9.48
C LYS A 63 -16.22 2.79 -9.69
N ARG A 64 -15.55 2.61 -10.84
CA ARG A 64 -14.67 1.47 -11.08
C ARG A 64 -13.26 1.81 -10.59
N LEU A 65 -12.85 1.20 -9.49
CA LEU A 65 -11.60 1.49 -8.82
C LEU A 65 -10.42 1.00 -9.64
N LYS A 66 -9.40 1.84 -9.82
CA LYS A 66 -8.15 1.48 -10.50
C LYS A 66 -7.09 1.21 -9.44
N LEU A 67 -6.35 0.11 -9.58
CA LEU A 67 -5.31 -0.27 -8.63
C LEU A 67 -3.94 -0.18 -9.30
N ALA A 68 -3.02 0.55 -8.67
CA ALA A 68 -1.61 0.54 -8.99
C ALA A 68 -0.92 -0.41 -8.00
N CYS A 69 -0.65 -1.63 -8.44
CA CYS A 69 -0.14 -2.72 -7.60
C CYS A 69 1.36 -2.92 -7.80
N PHE A 70 2.08 -3.15 -6.71
CA PHE A 70 3.53 -3.28 -6.75
C PHE A 70 4.00 -4.41 -5.83
N ASP A 71 5.04 -5.13 -6.24
CA ASP A 71 5.93 -5.80 -5.29
C ASP A 71 6.75 -4.77 -4.49
N LEU A 72 7.36 -5.19 -3.39
CA LEU A 72 8.21 -4.37 -2.54
C LEU A 72 9.70 -4.50 -2.88
N ASP A 73 10.25 -5.71 -2.76
CA ASP A 73 11.69 -5.98 -2.67
C ASP A 73 12.28 -6.23 -4.06
N GLY A 74 13.09 -5.30 -4.56
CA GLY A 74 13.59 -5.36 -5.96
C GLY A 74 12.70 -4.57 -6.93
N THR A 75 11.51 -4.16 -6.49
CA THR A 75 10.54 -3.38 -7.28
C THR A 75 10.41 -1.95 -6.80
N LEU A 76 9.75 -1.70 -5.65
CA LEU A 76 9.64 -0.34 -5.11
C LEU A 76 10.96 0.09 -4.47
N VAL A 77 11.63 -0.83 -3.79
CA VAL A 77 12.82 -0.55 -3.01
C VAL A 77 13.92 -1.59 -3.22
N ASN A 78 15.16 -1.11 -3.19
CA ASN A 78 16.36 -1.92 -3.07
C ASN A 78 16.91 -1.85 -1.64
N THR A 79 17.85 -2.73 -1.27
CA THR A 79 18.57 -2.61 0.01
C THR A 79 19.71 -1.60 -0.14
N LYS A 80 19.90 -0.74 0.87
CA LYS A 80 21.06 0.18 0.90
C LYS A 80 22.38 -0.58 1.04
N SER A 81 22.34 -1.72 1.72
CA SER A 81 23.49 -2.57 1.97
C SER A 81 23.94 -3.40 0.75
N GLY A 82 23.16 -3.42 -0.34
CA GLY A 82 23.37 -4.31 -1.49
C GLY A 82 23.12 -5.80 -1.19
N SER A 83 22.57 -6.12 -0.02
CA SER A 83 22.22 -7.49 0.35
C SER A 83 20.92 -7.94 -0.31
N LYS A 84 20.76 -9.22 -0.61
CA LYS A 84 19.49 -9.77 -1.14
C LYS A 84 18.28 -9.51 -0.23
N PHE A 85 18.49 -9.49 1.09
CA PHE A 85 17.44 -9.23 2.07
C PHE A 85 17.85 -8.06 2.97
N ALA A 86 16.87 -7.22 3.34
CA ALA A 86 17.11 -6.09 4.24
C ALA A 86 17.58 -6.56 5.63
N ARG A 87 18.64 -5.94 6.15
CA ARG A 87 19.22 -6.27 7.47
C ARG A 87 18.49 -5.62 8.64
N GLY A 88 17.63 -4.64 8.36
CA GLY A 88 16.84 -3.93 9.36
C GLY A 88 15.87 -2.93 8.73
N PRO A 89 15.11 -2.20 9.56
CA PRO A 89 14.05 -1.29 9.09
C PRO A 89 14.53 -0.21 8.12
N GLY A 90 15.75 0.32 8.34
CA GLY A 90 16.33 1.40 7.53
C GLY A 90 17.16 0.95 6.33
N ASP A 91 17.32 -0.36 6.12
CA ASP A 91 18.12 -0.92 5.02
C ASP A 91 17.32 -0.95 3.71
N TRP A 92 16.94 0.24 3.24
CA TRP A 92 16.21 0.41 2.00
C TRP A 92 16.51 1.75 1.33
N CYS A 93 16.49 1.76 0.00
CA CYS A 93 16.44 2.94 -0.85
C CYS A 93 15.37 2.72 -1.94
N TRP A 94 14.84 3.80 -2.49
CA TRP A 94 13.93 3.72 -3.64
C TRP A 94 14.63 3.07 -4.83
N PHE A 95 13.90 2.22 -5.57
CA PHE A 95 14.27 1.92 -6.95
C PHE A 95 14.25 3.22 -7.76
N GLU A 96 15.09 3.32 -8.78
CA GLU A 96 15.24 4.54 -9.58
C GLU A 96 13.88 5.02 -10.12
N ASN A 97 13.58 6.32 -9.97
CA ASN A 97 12.32 6.98 -10.35
C ASN A 97 11.02 6.43 -9.71
N ALA A 98 11.06 5.33 -8.97
CA ALA A 98 9.88 4.67 -8.42
C ALA A 98 9.04 5.61 -7.55
N LYS A 99 9.69 6.41 -6.69
CA LYS A 99 9.01 7.38 -5.85
C LYS A 99 8.16 8.36 -6.67
N ALA A 100 8.74 8.93 -7.73
CA ALA A 100 8.08 9.96 -8.54
C ALA A 100 6.90 9.36 -9.31
N LYS A 101 7.10 8.21 -9.96
CA LYS A 101 6.05 7.51 -10.73
C LYS A 101 4.91 7.03 -9.85
N VAL A 102 5.21 6.51 -8.66
CA VAL A 102 4.17 6.14 -7.68
C VAL A 102 3.35 7.36 -7.27
N THR A 103 4.00 8.50 -6.98
CA THR A 103 3.29 9.75 -6.67
C THR A 103 2.38 10.19 -7.83
N GLU A 104 2.86 10.13 -9.07
CA GLU A 104 2.08 10.46 -10.27
C GLU A 104 0.83 9.58 -10.40
N GLU A 105 0.96 8.26 -10.21
CA GLU A 105 -0.18 7.34 -10.29
C GLU A 105 -1.23 7.60 -9.21
N ILE A 106 -0.81 7.97 -8.00
CA ILE A 106 -1.73 8.33 -6.92
C ILE A 106 -2.49 9.61 -7.24
N GLU A 107 -1.80 10.60 -7.82
CA GLU A 107 -2.42 11.86 -8.27
C GLU A 107 -3.43 11.64 -9.40
N LYS A 108 -3.26 10.59 -10.21
CA LYS A 108 -4.25 10.13 -11.23
C LYS A 108 -5.49 9.44 -10.63
N GLY A 109 -5.56 9.30 -9.30
CA GLY A 109 -6.68 8.66 -8.61
C GLY A 109 -6.64 7.14 -8.69
N THR A 110 -5.45 6.54 -8.60
CA THR A 110 -5.29 5.09 -8.44
C THR A 110 -5.11 4.73 -6.96
N ILE A 111 -5.66 3.58 -6.57
CA ILE A 111 -5.42 3.01 -5.24
C ILE A 111 -4.06 2.33 -5.27
N PHE A 112 -3.13 2.82 -4.46
CA PHE A 112 -1.81 2.24 -4.31
C PHE A 112 -1.85 0.98 -3.42
N VAL A 113 -1.35 -0.14 -3.96
CA VAL A 113 -1.36 -1.44 -3.29
C VAL A 113 0.02 -2.10 -3.32
N ILE A 114 0.50 -2.57 -2.16
CA ILE A 114 1.72 -3.37 -2.05
C ILE A 114 1.34 -4.83 -1.78
N PHE A 115 1.88 -5.74 -2.60
CA PHE A 115 1.74 -7.18 -2.45
C PHE A 115 3.12 -7.83 -2.36
N THR A 116 3.47 -8.43 -1.21
CA THR A 116 4.86 -8.89 -1.00
C THR A 116 4.98 -10.28 -0.36
N ASN A 117 5.86 -11.11 -0.94
CA ASN A 117 6.21 -12.44 -0.45
C ASN A 117 7.34 -12.36 0.60
N GLN A 118 7.04 -12.53 1.88
CA GLN A 118 7.99 -12.29 2.98
C GLN A 118 8.50 -13.60 3.62
N GLY A 119 9.34 -14.33 2.88
CA GLY A 119 9.87 -15.65 3.26
C GLY A 119 10.81 -15.67 4.46
N GLY A 120 11.28 -14.50 4.93
CA GLY A 120 12.07 -14.33 6.15
C GLY A 120 11.26 -13.84 7.36
N VAL A 121 9.97 -13.55 7.19
CA VAL A 121 9.13 -12.94 8.22
C VAL A 121 8.22 -13.97 8.86
N ILE A 122 8.25 -14.04 10.18
CA ILE A 122 7.32 -14.83 11.00
C ILE A 122 6.31 -13.87 11.62
N ALA A 123 5.03 -14.05 11.33
CA ALA A 123 3.95 -13.31 11.95
C ALA A 123 2.95 -14.25 12.60
N THR A 124 2.55 -13.94 13.83
CA THR A 124 1.55 -14.68 14.60
C THR A 124 0.70 -13.70 15.40
N GLN A 125 -0.51 -14.11 15.76
CA GLN A 125 -1.30 -13.38 16.75
C GLN A 125 -0.64 -13.44 18.13
N GLY A 126 -0.49 -12.29 18.80
CA GLY A 126 0.20 -12.17 20.08
C GLY A 126 1.44 -11.28 20.00
N GLU A 127 2.51 -11.66 20.70
CA GLU A 127 3.75 -10.88 20.71
C GLU A 127 4.41 -10.84 19.33
N PRO A 128 4.74 -9.64 18.82
CA PRO A 128 5.31 -9.48 17.49
C PRO A 128 6.76 -10.00 17.44
N SER A 129 7.07 -10.85 16.46
CA SER A 129 8.45 -11.24 16.20
C SER A 129 9.30 -10.06 15.73
N LYS A 130 10.62 -10.10 15.99
CA LYS A 130 11.56 -9.10 15.47
C LYS A 130 11.47 -8.93 13.95
N SER A 131 11.33 -10.04 13.22
CA SER A 131 11.20 -10.00 11.75
C SER A 131 9.94 -9.27 11.28
N TYR A 132 8.82 -9.45 11.98
CA TYR A 132 7.56 -8.75 11.70
C TYR A 132 7.65 -7.27 12.04
N THR A 133 8.22 -6.93 13.20
CA THR A 133 8.46 -5.53 13.58
C THR A 133 9.34 -4.83 12.56
N ASN A 134 10.43 -5.46 12.13
CA ASN A 134 11.32 -4.91 11.10
C ASN A 134 10.59 -4.65 9.77
N LEU A 135 9.78 -5.60 9.30
CA LEU A 135 9.00 -5.44 8.08
C LEU A 135 8.05 -4.24 8.18
N LYS A 136 7.27 -4.16 9.27
CA LYS A 136 6.33 -3.06 9.49
C LYS A 136 7.02 -1.70 9.49
N GLU A 137 8.10 -1.58 10.25
CA GLU A 137 8.83 -0.31 10.37
C GLU A 137 9.44 0.11 9.05
N ARG A 138 9.98 -0.84 8.27
CA ARG A 138 10.47 -0.58 6.92
C ARG A 138 9.37 -0.05 6.02
N ILE A 139 8.23 -0.74 5.93
CA ILE A 139 7.12 -0.31 5.08
C ILE A 139 6.54 1.03 5.57
N ASN A 140 6.47 1.26 6.88
CA ASN A 140 6.08 2.56 7.44
C ASN A 140 7.02 3.68 6.95
N GLN A 141 8.34 3.46 6.94
CA GLN A 141 9.31 4.45 6.45
C GLN A 141 9.17 4.70 4.93
N VAL A 142 8.97 3.63 4.14
CA VAL A 142 8.76 3.72 2.69
C VAL A 142 7.52 4.59 2.41
N VAL A 143 6.39 4.24 3.00
CA VAL A 143 5.12 4.95 2.80
C VAL A 143 5.19 6.37 3.33
N ALA A 144 5.78 6.60 4.52
CA ALA A 144 5.95 7.95 5.05
C ALA A 144 6.81 8.84 4.14
N SER A 145 7.79 8.26 3.42
CA SER A 145 8.64 9.04 2.52
C SER A 145 7.91 9.57 1.28
N LEU A 146 6.76 8.99 0.92
CA LEU A 146 5.87 9.47 -0.14
C LEU A 146 4.97 10.64 0.32
N GLY A 147 5.00 10.98 1.61
CA GLY A 147 4.28 12.12 2.17
C GLY A 147 2.86 11.79 2.66
N PRO A 148 2.10 12.81 3.13
CA PRO A 148 0.81 12.63 3.80
C PRO A 148 -0.31 12.11 2.88
N ILE A 149 -0.07 12.04 1.57
CA ILE A 149 -1.04 11.60 0.56
C ILE A 149 -1.38 10.11 0.70
N LEU A 150 -0.53 9.32 1.39
CA LEU A 150 -0.57 7.86 1.37
C LEU A 150 -0.96 7.16 2.66
N ASP A 151 -1.57 7.87 3.62
CA ASP A 151 -2.20 7.21 4.76
C ASP A 151 -3.25 6.16 4.34
N ASN A 152 -3.67 6.14 3.08
CA ASN A 152 -4.67 5.23 2.52
C ASN A 152 -4.12 4.10 1.63
N ALA A 153 -2.79 3.91 1.56
CA ALA A 153 -2.19 2.76 0.88
C ALA A 153 -2.76 1.43 1.40
N LEU A 154 -2.88 0.41 0.55
CA LEU A 154 -3.21 -0.94 0.98
C LEU A 154 -1.94 -1.79 0.97
N VAL A 155 -1.69 -2.55 2.03
CA VAL A 155 -0.56 -3.49 2.06
C VAL A 155 -1.05 -4.87 2.45
N VAL A 156 -0.64 -5.88 1.69
CA VAL A 156 -0.78 -7.29 2.03
C VAL A 156 0.56 -7.98 1.88
N ALA A 157 0.95 -8.75 2.90
CA ALA A 157 2.18 -9.52 2.88
C ALA A 157 1.92 -10.97 3.27
N ALA A 158 2.59 -11.89 2.55
CA ALA A 158 2.56 -13.33 2.76
C ALA A 158 3.80 -13.76 3.57
N PRO A 159 3.71 -13.86 4.92
CA PRO A 159 4.81 -14.31 5.77
C PRO A 159 5.14 -15.81 5.59
N LYS A 160 6.32 -16.18 6.07
CA LYS A 160 6.75 -17.56 6.20
C LYS A 160 5.90 -18.31 7.22
N ARG A 161 5.55 -19.56 6.91
CA ARG A 161 4.92 -20.47 7.88
C ARG A 161 5.86 -20.74 9.07
N PRO A 162 5.40 -20.51 10.32
CA PRO A 162 6.16 -20.90 11.50
C PRO A 162 6.37 -22.42 11.55
N LYS A 163 7.57 -22.87 11.95
CA LYS A 163 7.92 -24.29 12.10
C LYS A 163 7.77 -24.82 13.54
N GLY A 164 7.35 -23.99 14.51
CA GLY A 164 7.40 -24.30 15.94
C GLY A 164 6.03 -24.50 16.60
N LYS A 165 6.01 -24.63 17.93
CA LYS A 165 4.79 -24.71 18.75
C LYS A 165 4.25 -23.31 19.07
N GLN A 166 3.76 -22.58 18.07
CA GLN A 166 2.98 -21.35 18.30
C GLN A 166 1.51 -21.70 18.53
N LYS A 167 0.82 -20.96 19.42
CA LYS A 167 -0.57 -21.22 19.81
C LYS A 167 -1.56 -21.15 18.64
N VAL A 168 -1.27 -20.34 17.62
CA VAL A 168 -2.11 -20.17 16.43
C VAL A 168 -1.21 -20.22 15.20
N ILE A 169 -1.26 -21.32 14.46
CA ILE A 169 -0.57 -21.50 13.18
C ILE A 169 -1.62 -21.88 12.15
N SER A 170 -1.66 -21.14 11.05
CA SER A 170 -2.53 -21.43 9.92
C SER A 170 -2.05 -22.68 9.16
N SER A 171 -2.99 -23.32 8.45
CA SER A 171 -2.66 -24.48 7.61
C SER A 171 -1.61 -24.12 6.55
N GLU A 172 -0.92 -25.14 6.04
CA GLU A 172 0.00 -24.98 4.93
C GLU A 172 -0.70 -24.44 3.69
N GLU A 173 -1.90 -24.93 3.40
CA GLU A 173 -2.78 -24.43 2.34
C GLU A 173 -2.99 -22.92 2.45
N LYS A 174 -3.36 -22.39 3.63
CA LYS A 174 -3.53 -20.95 3.83
C LYS A 174 -2.25 -20.15 3.56
N HIS A 175 -1.09 -20.68 3.91
CA HIS A 175 0.19 -20.03 3.60
C HIS A 175 0.51 -20.06 2.11
N ASN A 176 0.23 -21.17 1.42
CA ASN A 176 0.47 -21.32 0.00
C ASN A 176 -0.48 -20.41 -0.81
N ASN A 177 -1.76 -20.33 -0.45
CA ASN A 177 -2.75 -19.49 -1.13
C ASN A 177 -2.41 -17.99 -1.06
N MET A 178 -1.77 -17.55 0.02
CA MET A 178 -1.33 -16.15 0.16
C MET A 178 -0.05 -15.85 -0.62
N ARG A 179 0.76 -16.85 -0.97
CA ARG A 179 2.09 -16.63 -1.54
C ARG A 179 2.01 -16.57 -3.06
N LYS A 180 2.50 -15.47 -3.66
CA LYS A 180 2.59 -15.36 -5.14
C LYS A 180 3.36 -16.56 -5.71
N PRO A 181 2.91 -17.18 -6.81
CA PRO A 181 1.91 -16.67 -7.76
C PRO A 181 0.43 -16.89 -7.39
N ALA A 182 0.10 -17.50 -6.25
CA ALA A 182 -1.30 -17.64 -5.84
C ALA A 182 -1.94 -16.27 -5.54
N ILE A 183 -3.26 -16.18 -5.74
CA ILE A 183 -4.00 -14.90 -5.74
C ILE A 183 -4.61 -14.51 -4.39
N GLY A 184 -4.35 -15.24 -3.31
CA GLY A 184 -5.00 -14.98 -2.01
C GLY A 184 -4.75 -13.58 -1.45
N MET A 185 -3.59 -12.97 -1.75
CA MET A 185 -3.37 -11.56 -1.42
C MET A 185 -4.31 -10.62 -2.17
N TRP A 186 -4.56 -10.87 -3.46
CA TRP A 186 -5.48 -10.09 -4.27
C TRP A 186 -6.92 -10.22 -3.75
N GLU A 187 -7.36 -11.46 -3.49
CA GLU A 187 -8.68 -11.75 -2.94
C GLU A 187 -8.91 -10.99 -1.63
N ARG A 188 -7.86 -10.84 -0.79
CA ARG A 188 -7.96 -10.07 0.45
C ARG A 188 -8.18 -8.57 0.22
N VAL A 189 -7.59 -7.99 -0.82
CA VAL A 189 -7.84 -6.60 -1.21
C VAL A 189 -9.23 -6.45 -1.80
N GLU A 190 -9.66 -7.37 -2.67
CA GLU A 190 -10.99 -7.36 -3.26
C GLU A 190 -12.10 -7.47 -2.21
N GLU A 191 -11.97 -8.41 -1.27
CA GLU A 191 -12.88 -8.55 -0.13
C GLU A 191 -12.92 -7.27 0.72
N TYR A 192 -11.76 -6.65 0.98
CA TYR A 192 -11.71 -5.38 1.70
C TYR A 192 -12.47 -4.28 0.95
N LEU A 193 -12.27 -4.13 -0.37
CA LEU A 193 -12.93 -3.10 -1.18
C LEU A 193 -14.45 -3.31 -1.27
N GLN A 194 -14.92 -4.54 -1.48
CA GLN A 194 -16.35 -4.88 -1.47
C GLN A 194 -17.01 -4.56 -0.12
N ASN A 195 -16.24 -4.69 0.96
CA ASN A 195 -16.67 -4.34 2.30
C ASN A 195 -16.69 -2.83 2.59
N VAL A 196 -16.00 -2.02 1.79
CA VAL A 196 -15.98 -0.55 1.91
C VAL A 196 -17.05 0.08 1.03
N PHE A 197 -17.30 -0.48 -0.15
CA PHE A 197 -18.18 0.10 -1.16
C PHE A 197 -19.25 -0.90 -1.58
N GLU A 198 -20.52 -0.53 -1.41
CA GLU A 198 -21.68 -1.36 -1.77
C GLU A 198 -21.77 -1.65 -3.28
N GLU A 199 -21.36 -0.70 -4.13
CA GLU A 199 -21.44 -0.79 -5.60
C GLU A 199 -20.10 -0.40 -6.28
N CYS A 200 -18.99 -1.05 -5.93
CA CYS A 200 -17.72 -0.86 -6.65
C CYS A 200 -17.24 -2.14 -7.33
N SER A 201 -16.59 -1.97 -8.47
CA SER A 201 -15.84 -3.02 -9.15
C SER A 201 -14.42 -2.54 -9.42
N ILE A 202 -13.47 -3.46 -9.48
CA ILE A 202 -12.10 -3.15 -9.86
C ILE A 202 -12.02 -3.07 -11.40
N ASP A 203 -11.44 -1.98 -11.90
CA ASP A 203 -11.12 -1.82 -13.32
C ASP A 203 -9.83 -2.56 -13.65
N LYS A 204 -9.92 -3.89 -13.87
CA LYS A 204 -8.73 -4.72 -14.14
C LYS A 204 -7.93 -4.27 -15.36
N GLU A 205 -8.59 -3.80 -16.41
CA GLU A 205 -7.93 -3.28 -17.63
C GLU A 205 -7.11 -2.01 -17.37
N LYS A 206 -7.53 -1.19 -16.39
CA LYS A 206 -6.84 0.05 -15.99
C LYS A 206 -6.08 -0.10 -14.67
N SER A 207 -6.04 -1.30 -14.13
CA SER A 207 -5.18 -1.66 -13.01
C SER A 207 -3.92 -2.29 -13.59
N PHE A 208 -2.87 -2.40 -12.79
CA PHE A 208 -1.64 -3.05 -13.23
C PHE A 208 -0.83 -3.55 -12.05
N TYR A 209 0.07 -4.49 -12.32
CA TYR A 209 1.05 -4.99 -11.38
C TYR A 209 2.47 -4.70 -11.86
N VAL A 210 3.32 -4.19 -10.98
CA VAL A 210 4.76 -4.04 -11.22
C VAL A 210 5.52 -4.99 -10.30
N GLY A 211 6.45 -5.77 -10.85
CA GLY A 211 7.23 -6.75 -10.08
C GLY A 211 8.51 -7.17 -10.80
N ASP A 212 9.57 -7.50 -10.05
CA ASP A 212 10.87 -7.91 -10.60
C ASP A 212 10.97 -9.41 -10.87
N ALA A 213 10.13 -10.24 -10.24
CA ALA A 213 10.09 -11.68 -10.51
C ALA A 213 9.30 -11.99 -11.79
N ALA A 214 9.93 -11.73 -12.94
CA ALA A 214 9.31 -11.75 -14.27
C ALA A 214 9.69 -12.96 -15.15
N GLY A 215 10.57 -13.86 -14.67
CA GLY A 215 11.03 -15.03 -15.41
C GLY A 215 12.02 -14.71 -16.55
N ARG A 216 12.77 -13.60 -16.45
CA ARG A 216 13.87 -13.27 -17.36
C ARG A 216 15.04 -14.25 -17.17
N GLU A 217 16.00 -14.24 -18.10
CA GLU A 217 17.15 -15.18 -18.10
C GLU A 217 17.96 -15.19 -16.78
N LEU A 218 17.95 -14.06 -16.04
CA LEU A 218 18.60 -13.92 -14.74
C LEU A 218 17.61 -13.97 -13.54
N ASP A 219 16.31 -14.09 -13.79
CA ASP A 219 15.32 -14.19 -12.73
C ASP A 219 15.24 -15.62 -12.21
N PHE A 220 15.32 -15.78 -10.90
CA PHE A 220 15.18 -17.10 -10.26
C PHE A 220 13.72 -17.59 -10.21
N LEU A 221 12.74 -16.69 -10.39
CA LEU A 221 11.31 -16.92 -10.24
C LEU A 221 10.51 -15.99 -11.18
N ASP A 222 9.30 -16.41 -11.55
CA ASP A 222 8.32 -15.67 -12.36
C ASP A 222 7.05 -15.31 -11.57
N SER A 223 7.15 -15.32 -10.22
CA SER A 223 5.97 -15.28 -9.34
C SER A 223 5.13 -14.01 -9.48
N ASP A 224 5.74 -12.88 -9.84
CA ASP A 224 5.02 -11.61 -9.99
C ASP A 224 4.25 -11.55 -11.30
N LYS A 225 4.88 -11.98 -12.38
CA LYS A 225 4.23 -12.11 -13.69
C LYS A 225 3.07 -13.09 -13.62
N ALA A 226 3.31 -14.29 -13.09
CA ALA A 226 2.26 -15.31 -12.94
C ALA A 226 1.13 -14.87 -11.99
N PHE A 227 1.43 -14.08 -10.94
CA PHE A 227 0.41 -13.47 -10.09
C PHE A 227 -0.48 -12.50 -10.87
N ALA A 228 0.12 -11.59 -11.65
CA ALA A 228 -0.62 -10.61 -12.45
C ALA A 228 -1.48 -11.29 -13.53
N GLU A 229 -0.95 -12.31 -14.19
CA GLU A 229 -1.68 -13.14 -15.17
C GLU A 229 -2.86 -13.87 -14.52
N ALA A 230 -2.66 -14.49 -13.36
CA ALA A 230 -3.72 -15.19 -12.63
C ALA A 230 -4.82 -14.24 -12.15
N VAL A 231 -4.47 -13.02 -11.76
CA VAL A 231 -5.44 -11.96 -11.44
C VAL A 231 -6.14 -11.43 -12.70
N GLY A 232 -5.47 -11.44 -13.85
CA GLY A 232 -5.97 -10.88 -15.11
C GLY A 232 -5.78 -9.36 -15.19
N ILE A 233 -4.61 -8.85 -14.78
CA ILE A 233 -4.22 -7.43 -14.90
C ILE A 233 -2.90 -7.29 -15.68
N PRO A 234 -2.69 -6.18 -16.41
CA PRO A 234 -1.42 -5.85 -17.03
C PRO A 234 -0.22 -5.97 -16.07
N PHE A 235 0.89 -6.53 -16.57
CA PHE A 235 2.15 -6.70 -15.85
C PHE A 235 3.25 -5.85 -16.46
N TYR A 236 4.10 -5.26 -15.62
CA TYR A 236 5.30 -4.54 -16.01
C TYR A 236 6.47 -4.90 -15.09
N THR A 237 7.68 -4.92 -15.62
CA THR A 237 8.90 -4.91 -14.79
C THR A 237 9.17 -3.51 -14.23
N PRO A 238 9.94 -3.37 -13.14
CA PRO A 238 10.32 -2.06 -12.60
C PRO A 238 11.03 -1.21 -13.66
N GLU A 239 11.89 -1.83 -14.47
CA GLU A 239 12.62 -1.15 -15.54
C GLU A 239 11.73 -0.68 -16.69
N GLU A 240 10.59 -1.34 -16.96
CA GLU A 240 9.64 -0.88 -17.97
C GLU A 240 8.76 0.25 -17.44
N PHE A 241 8.32 0.15 -16.18
CA PHE A 241 7.36 1.08 -15.61
C PHE A 241 7.98 2.39 -15.10
N PHE A 242 9.17 2.31 -14.48
CA PHE A 242 9.79 3.48 -13.84
C PHE A 242 10.72 4.30 -14.75
N LYS A 243 11.03 3.81 -15.95
CA LYS A 243 11.79 4.57 -16.95
C LYS A 243 11.06 5.85 -17.40
#